data_AF-A0A7S2MLQ0-F1
#
_entry.id   AF-A0A7S2MLQ0-F1
#
_cell.length_a   1.000
_cell.length_b   1.000
_cell.length_c   1.000
_cell.angle_alpha   90.00
_cell.angle_beta   90.00
_cell.angle_gamma   90.00
#
_symmetry.space_group_name_H-M   'P 1'
#
loop_
_entity.id
_entity.type
_entity.pdbx_description
1 polymer ?
#
loop_
_entity_poly.entity_id
_entity_poly.type
_entity_poly.pdbx_seq_one_letter_code
_entity_poly.pdbx_strand_id
1 'polypeptide(L)'
;EVLGKLGPYGDCQDDYYSSWRFVVATVLGSLFMLAMCALTTLVRRHVRMRDSIPVTVCSGLDDCICAIFCLCCVQCQVLRHEGLGDGRYRLLSTDGSTNLEGFSQMV
;
A
#
# COMPACT_ATOMS: atom_id res chain seq x y z
N GLU A 1 30.11 7.59 -32.09
CA GLU A 1 30.03 8.70 -31.11
C GLU A 1 28.90 9.62 -31.49
N VAL A 2 27.68 9.27 -31.13
CA VAL A 2 26.50 10.10 -31.40
C VAL A 2 25.69 10.15 -30.12
N LEU A 3 25.90 11.19 -29.32
CA LEU A 3 24.82 11.84 -28.59
C LEU A 3 25.35 13.21 -28.17
N GLY A 4 25.02 14.20 -29.00
CA GLY A 4 25.26 15.60 -28.69
C GLY A 4 24.60 15.94 -27.36
N LYS A 5 25.34 16.71 -26.56
CA LYS A 5 24.92 17.38 -25.33
C LYS A 5 23.42 17.67 -25.35
N LEU A 6 22.67 16.99 -24.47
CA LEU A 6 21.30 17.37 -24.15
C LEU A 6 21.34 18.87 -23.81
N GLY A 7 20.36 19.63 -24.31
CA GLY A 7 20.34 21.10 -24.21
C GLY A 7 20.39 21.62 -22.76
N PRO A 8 20.30 22.94 -22.53
CA PRO A 8 20.52 23.58 -21.21
C PRO A 8 19.60 23.09 -20.08
N TYR A 9 18.61 22.24 -20.38
CA TYR A 9 17.76 21.57 -19.41
C TYR A 9 18.41 20.32 -18.78
N GLY A 10 19.31 19.64 -19.50
CA GLY A 10 19.99 18.42 -19.05
C GLY A 10 21.03 18.69 -17.97
N ASP A 11 21.83 19.74 -18.12
CA ASP A 11 22.85 20.12 -17.13
C ASP A 11 22.22 20.47 -15.77
N CYS A 12 21.11 21.23 -15.78
CA CYS A 12 20.34 21.54 -14.57
C CYS A 12 19.68 20.31 -13.94
N GLN A 13 19.29 19.34 -14.77
CA GLN A 13 18.68 18.10 -14.31
C GLN A 13 19.74 17.24 -13.59
N ASP A 14 20.92 17.06 -14.17
CA ASP A 14 22.00 16.27 -13.57
C ASP A 14 22.50 16.90 -12.26
N ASP A 15 22.62 18.22 -12.19
CA ASP A 15 22.95 18.94 -10.94
C ASP A 15 21.89 18.76 -9.84
N TYR A 16 20.61 18.72 -10.22
CA TYR A 16 19.51 18.47 -9.28
C TYR A 16 19.49 17.02 -8.77
N TYR A 17 19.63 16.03 -9.66
CA TYR A 17 19.66 14.60 -9.30
C TYR A 17 20.94 14.22 -8.52
N SER A 18 22.06 14.91 -8.76
CA SER A 18 23.32 14.74 -8.03
C SER A 18 23.33 15.48 -6.68
N SER A 19 22.36 16.37 -6.45
CA SER A 19 22.29 17.10 -5.18
C SER A 19 22.08 16.15 -4.00
N TRP A 20 22.85 16.34 -2.93
CA TRP A 20 22.74 15.52 -1.71
C TRP A 20 21.31 15.53 -1.13
N ARG A 21 20.56 16.62 -1.34
CA ARG A 21 19.16 16.74 -0.93
C ARG A 21 18.26 15.75 -1.65
N PHE A 22 18.46 15.60 -2.96
CA PHE A 22 17.75 14.60 -3.76
C PHE A 22 18.08 13.20 -3.25
N VAL A 23 19.37 12.88 -3.07
CA VAL A 23 19.80 11.56 -2.57
C VAL A 23 19.17 11.24 -1.21
N VAL A 24 19.19 12.18 -0.26
CA VAL A 24 18.57 11.99 1.06
C VAL A 24 17.06 11.80 0.95
N ALA A 25 16.37 12.63 0.16
CA ALA A 25 14.93 12.51 -0.04
C ALA A 25 14.54 11.16 -0.69
N THR A 26 15.30 10.70 -1.68
CA THR A 26 15.09 9.41 -2.32
C THR A 26 15.31 8.26 -1.34
N VAL A 27 16.40 8.27 -0.57
CA VAL A 27 16.68 7.21 0.42
C VAL A 27 15.58 7.15 1.49
N LEU A 28 15.19 8.30 2.06
CA LEU A 28 14.11 8.35 3.05
C LEU A 28 12.78 7.89 2.45
N GLY A 29 12.45 8.31 1.23
CA GLY A 29 11.26 7.87 0.51
C GLY A 29 11.25 6.36 0.27
N SER A 30 12.38 5.79 -0.16
CA SER A 30 12.52 4.34 -0.35
C SER A 30 12.37 3.57 0.96
N LEU A 31 13.00 4.04 2.04
CA LEU A 31 12.85 3.42 3.37
C LEU A 31 11.41 3.46 3.88
N PHE A 32 10.72 4.59 3.68
CA PHE A 32 9.30 4.72 4.03
C PHE A 32 8.44 3.72 3.25
N MET A 33 8.66 3.58 1.94
CA MET A 33 7.92 2.60 1.12
C MET A 33 8.16 1.16 1.58
N LEU A 34 9.40 0.80 1.91
CA LEU A 34 9.73 -0.53 2.44
C LEU A 34 9.05 -0.77 3.79
N ALA A 35 9.07 0.22 4.69
CA ALA A 35 8.39 0.14 5.98
C ALA A 35 6.88 -0.03 5.82
N MET A 36 6.24 0.71 4.91
CA MET A 36 4.81 0.59 4.62
C MET A 36 4.45 -0.76 4.03
N CYS A 37 5.27 -1.32 3.13
CA CYS A 37 5.09 -2.68 2.63
C CYS A 37 5.18 -3.70 3.77
N ALA A 38 6.20 -3.61 4.63
CA ALA A 38 6.37 -4.51 5.76
C ALA A 38 5.21 -4.44 6.78
N LEU A 39 4.75 -3.23 7.10
CA LEU A 39 3.59 -3.05 7.98
C LEU A 39 2.33 -3.67 7.36
N THR A 40 2.13 -3.45 6.07
CA THR A 40 0.96 -3.98 5.35
C THR A 40 0.96 -5.50 5.30
N THR A 41 2.11 -6.14 5.09
CA THR A 41 2.21 -7.61 5.11
C THR A 41 2.00 -8.18 6.51
N LEU A 42 2.55 -7.55 7.55
CA LEU A 42 2.36 -7.97 8.94
C LEU A 42 0.90 -7.87 9.38
N VAL A 43 0.25 -6.74 9.12
CA VAL A 43 -1.16 -6.53 9.47
C VAL A 43 -2.04 -7.52 8.71
N ARG A 44 -1.82 -7.70 7.41
CA ARG A 44 -2.61 -8.64 6.63
C ARG A 44 -2.38 -10.09 7.06
N ARG A 45 -1.15 -10.48 7.41
CA ARG A 45 -0.87 -11.79 8.00
C ARG A 45 -1.61 -11.99 9.31
N HIS A 46 -1.66 -10.97 10.17
CA HIS A 46 -2.41 -11.02 11.42
C HIS A 46 -3.92 -11.21 11.18
N VAL A 47 -4.51 -10.43 10.28
CA VAL A 47 -5.93 -10.57 9.87
C VAL A 47 -6.20 -11.96 9.31
N ARG A 48 -5.32 -12.51 8.45
CA ARG A 48 -5.49 -13.87 7.91
C ARG A 48 -5.48 -14.94 8.99
N MET A 49 -4.58 -14.84 9.97
CA MET A 49 -4.51 -15.80 11.08
C MET A 49 -5.76 -15.71 11.98
N ARG A 50 -6.30 -14.49 12.18
CA ARG A 50 -7.53 -14.26 12.95
C ARG A 50 -8.77 -14.78 12.23
N ASP A 51 -8.93 -14.45 10.95
CA ASP A 51 -10.13 -14.76 10.16
C ASP A 51 -10.05 -16.12 9.43
N SER A 52 -9.00 -16.90 9.68
CA SER A 52 -8.75 -18.21 9.07
C SER A 52 -8.82 -18.21 7.53
N ILE A 53 -8.35 -17.13 6.90
CA ILE A 53 -8.35 -16.98 5.44
C ILE A 53 -7.27 -17.90 4.85
N PRO A 54 -7.61 -18.87 3.98
CA PRO A 54 -6.64 -19.80 3.43
C PRO A 54 -5.61 -19.06 2.57
N VAL A 55 -4.35 -19.50 2.67
CA VAL A 55 -3.29 -19.01 1.79
C VAL A 55 -3.59 -19.43 0.36
N THR A 56 -3.51 -18.47 -0.56
CA THR A 56 -3.81 -18.68 -1.99
C THR A 56 -2.56 -19.12 -2.75
N VAL A 57 -2.62 -18.99 -4.08
CA VAL A 57 -1.72 -19.54 -5.10
C VAL A 57 -0.21 -19.36 -4.80
N CYS A 58 0.20 -18.32 -4.06
CA CYS A 58 1.61 -18.05 -3.77
C CYS A 58 2.10 -18.50 -2.39
N SER A 59 1.53 -19.56 -1.80
CA SER A 59 2.12 -20.30 -0.64
C SER A 59 2.57 -19.38 0.53
N GLY A 60 1.81 -18.32 0.81
CA GLY A 60 2.11 -17.37 1.89
C GLY A 60 2.90 -16.11 1.48
N LEU A 61 3.34 -16.00 0.22
CA LEU A 61 3.92 -14.77 -0.35
C LEU A 61 2.89 -13.83 -0.96
N ASP A 62 1.61 -14.24 -1.05
CA ASP A 62 0.54 -13.40 -1.60
C ASP A 62 0.45 -12.04 -0.88
N ASP A 63 0.77 -12.00 0.42
CA ASP A 63 0.83 -10.75 1.19
C ASP A 63 1.89 -9.79 0.66
N CYS A 64 3.12 -10.29 0.45
CA CYS A 64 4.24 -9.49 -0.04
C CYS A 64 3.98 -9.01 -1.47
N ILE A 65 3.44 -9.88 -2.33
CA ILE A 65 3.12 -9.55 -3.72
C ILE A 65 2.00 -8.51 -3.75
N CYS A 66 0.93 -8.68 -2.98
CA CYS A 66 -0.15 -7.69 -2.91
C CYS A 66 0.31 -6.36 -2.30
N ALA A 67 1.22 -6.35 -1.32
CA ALA A 67 1.76 -5.13 -0.73
C ALA A 67 2.64 -4.35 -1.73
N ILE A 68 3.39 -5.04 -2.59
CA ILE A 68 4.26 -4.40 -3.60
C ILE A 68 3.44 -3.86 -4.78
N PHE A 69 2.48 -4.63 -5.31
CA PHE A 69 1.78 -4.28 -6.55
C PHE A 69 0.45 -3.55 -6.34
N CYS A 70 -0.17 -3.66 -5.17
CA CYS A 70 -1.51 -3.09 -4.91
C CYS A 70 -1.62 -2.53 -3.48
N LEU A 71 -0.62 -1.77 -3.02
CA LEU A 71 -0.55 -1.26 -1.64
C LEU A 71 -1.85 -0.56 -1.19
N CYS A 72 -2.40 0.32 -2.02
CA CYS A 72 -3.66 1.03 -1.74
C CYS A 72 -4.85 0.06 -1.60
N CYS A 73 -4.91 -0.97 -2.45
CA CYS A 73 -5.95 -1.98 -2.45
C CYS A 73 -5.93 -2.80 -1.15
N VAL A 74 -4.73 -3.13 -0.68
CA VAL A 74 -4.55 -3.88 0.57
C VAL A 74 -4.94 -3.05 1.78
N GLN A 75 -4.56 -1.77 1.82
CA GLN A 75 -4.98 -0.88 2.90
C GLN A 75 -6.50 -0.76 2.96
N CYS A 76 -7.17 -0.58 1.82
CA CYS A 76 -8.64 -0.59 1.74
C CYS A 76 -9.24 -1.94 2.16
N GLN A 77 -8.58 -3.06 1.88
CA GLN A 77 -9.04 -4.38 2.35
C GLN A 77 -8.90 -4.52 3.87
N VAL A 78 -7.76 -4.13 4.44
CA VAL A 78 -7.51 -4.15 5.89
C VAL A 78 -8.50 -3.25 6.63
N LEU A 79 -8.75 -2.03 6.13
CA LEU A 79 -9.75 -1.10 6.67
C LEU A 79 -11.17 -1.70 6.65
N ARG A 80 -11.48 -2.57 5.68
CA ARG A 80 -12.76 -3.28 5.64
C ARG A 80 -12.86 -4.39 6.68
N HIS A 81 -11.75 -5.09 6.94
CA HIS A 81 -11.72 -6.18 7.94
C HIS A 81 -11.74 -5.64 9.36
N GLU A 82 -10.96 -4.60 9.66
CA GLU A 82 -10.87 -4.05 11.02
C GLU A 82 -12.03 -3.08 11.33
N GLY A 83 -12.65 -2.50 10.31
CA GLY A 83 -13.53 -1.34 10.51
C GLY A 83 -12.76 -0.15 11.12
N LEU A 84 -13.39 1.02 11.21
CA LEU A 84 -12.91 1.99 12.18
C LEU A 84 -13.40 1.48 13.54
N GLY A 85 -12.51 1.05 14.43
CA GLY A 85 -12.87 0.78 15.82
C GLY A 85 -13.56 2.03 16.39
N ASP A 86 -14.79 1.85 16.88
CA ASP A 86 -15.78 2.89 17.28
C ASP A 86 -16.53 3.64 16.16
N GLY A 87 -16.43 3.19 14.92
CA GLY A 87 -16.95 3.89 13.74
C GLY A 87 -18.47 3.76 13.55
N ARG A 88 -19.18 4.88 13.75
CA ARG A 88 -20.55 5.16 13.26
C ARG A 88 -20.72 5.07 11.73
N TYR A 89 -19.71 4.56 11.01
CA TYR A 89 -19.64 4.58 9.55
C TYR A 89 -19.11 3.26 9.02
N ARG A 90 -19.91 2.60 8.19
CA ARG A 90 -19.47 1.45 7.38
C ARG A 90 -18.98 2.00 6.05
N LEU A 91 -17.67 1.90 5.79
CA LEU A 91 -16.99 2.47 4.61
C LEU A 91 -17.56 2.02 3.24
N LEU A 92 -18.44 1.01 3.24
CA LEU A 92 -19.11 0.47 2.05
C LEU A 92 -20.64 0.51 2.11
N SER A 93 -21.25 1.13 3.13
CA SER A 93 -22.68 1.44 3.07
C SER A 93 -22.85 2.63 2.13
N THR A 94 -23.77 2.52 1.18
CA THR A 94 -24.14 3.61 0.26
C THR A 94 -24.56 4.89 0.97
N ASP A 95 -25.01 4.74 2.22
CA ASP A 95 -25.55 5.75 3.12
C ASP A 95 -24.69 5.94 4.39
N GLY A 96 -23.59 5.20 4.53
CA GLY A 96 -22.72 5.18 5.71
C GLY A 96 -23.36 4.63 7.00
N SER A 97 -24.60 4.12 6.98
CA SER A 97 -25.33 3.72 8.18
C SER A 97 -24.93 2.34 8.73
N THR A 98 -25.13 2.16 10.03
CA THR A 98 -24.72 0.97 10.79
C THR A 98 -25.82 -0.09 10.93
N ASN A 99 -26.96 0.04 10.22
CA ASN A 99 -28.11 -0.83 10.45
C ASN A 99 -27.92 -2.25 9.90
N LEU A 100 -28.06 -3.23 10.81
CA LEU A 100 -27.72 -4.64 10.68
C LEU A 100 -28.90 -5.49 10.18
N GLU A 101 -29.35 -5.33 8.93
CA GLU A 101 -30.43 -6.20 8.41
C GLU A 101 -30.11 -6.98 7.13
N GLY A 102 -28.88 -6.97 6.60
CA GLY A 102 -28.69 -7.56 5.26
C GLY A 102 -27.31 -8.08 4.84
N PHE A 103 -26.36 -8.32 5.74
CA PHE A 103 -25.00 -8.72 5.32
C PHE A 103 -24.53 -10.03 5.99
N SER A 104 -25.36 -11.06 5.94
CA SER A 104 -25.03 -12.43 6.42
C SER A 104 -24.64 -13.40 5.30
N GLN A 105 -24.30 -12.95 4.08
CA GLN A 105 -24.10 -13.89 2.95
C GLN A 105 -22.96 -13.57 1.97
N MET A 106 -21.94 -12.81 2.35
CA MET A 106 -20.77 -12.66 1.46
C MET A 106 -19.44 -12.66 2.20
N VAL A 107 -19.20 -13.73 2.95
CA VAL A 107 -17.91 -14.45 3.03
C VAL A 107 -18.23 -15.94 3.17
#